data_AF-A0A1U7HGB0-F1
#
_entry.id   AF-A0A1U7HGB0-F1
#
_cell.length_a   1.000
_cell.length_b   1.000
_cell.length_c   1.000
_cell.angle_alpha   90.00
_cell.angle_beta   90.00
_cell.angle_gamma   90.00
#
_symmetry.space_group_name_H-M   'P 1'
#
loop_
_entity.id
_entity.type
_entity.pdbx_description
1 polymer ?
#
loop_
_entity_poly.entity_id
_entity_poly.type
_entity_poly.pdbx_seq_one_letter_code
_entity_poly.pdbx_strand_id
1 'polypeptide(L)'
;MLKSVSRLKKEVFSLNILKKRNFIALISYLCPFALFISPATAVTARLGVVKAQENAAQWQEITKRLQATGVDYCIVDASKWRNETDLGGVRVLLLPNVDSLDWAQASALEVWMARGGRVIVTGPTGNLSLPEVRKQLRSLFGAYWGFSNSFPIALEVVGGQLVPTQPQAMSGDLVGGTLIPTKADSEAAAIWVTEERVPAVVFSNRAIYIGWRWGMEGVATPAFDTAWLEAALGRYGVTRQSNLSMLKRSEPAQCNEGNPLLPPQQEAPILRDRE
;
A
#
# COMPACT_ATOMS: atom_id res chain seq x y z
N MET A 1 -5.11 86.86 25.38
CA MET A 1 -6.20 87.54 24.65
C MET A 1 -7.39 86.57 24.63
N LEU A 2 -8.39 86.78 25.49
CA LEU A 2 -9.72 87.39 25.22
C LEU A 2 -10.78 86.39 24.68
N LYS A 3 -11.72 86.02 25.59
CA LYS A 3 -13.19 85.79 25.44
C LYS A 3 -13.63 84.67 24.45
N SER A 4 -14.72 83.90 24.59
CA SER A 4 -16.09 84.08 25.12
C SER A 4 -16.81 82.71 25.05
N VAL A 5 -17.34 82.15 26.14
CA VAL A 5 -18.78 82.04 26.53
C VAL A 5 -19.76 81.37 25.52
N SER A 6 -20.21 80.18 25.92
CA SER A 6 -21.54 79.53 25.86
C SER A 6 -22.20 79.10 24.53
N ARG A 7 -22.71 77.85 24.50
CA ARG A 7 -24.17 77.57 24.59
C ARG A 7 -24.48 76.08 24.79
N LEU A 8 -25.37 75.84 25.76
CA LEU A 8 -26.01 74.57 26.11
C LEU A 8 -27.39 74.48 25.42
N LYS A 9 -27.79 73.28 24.98
CA LYS A 9 -29.17 72.77 24.81
C LYS A 9 -29.06 71.22 24.77
N LYS A 10 -29.46 70.41 25.76
CA LYS A 10 -30.83 70.00 26.19
C LYS A 10 -31.70 69.66 24.98
N GLU A 11 -32.24 68.46 24.76
CA GLU A 11 -32.90 67.47 25.65
C GLU A 11 -32.89 66.05 25.03
N VAL A 12 -32.75 64.98 25.81
CA VAL A 12 -33.78 63.99 26.24
C VAL A 12 -34.47 63.23 25.09
N PHE A 13 -34.37 61.89 25.09
CA PHE A 13 -35.49 60.92 24.98
C PHE A 13 -34.89 59.50 24.85
N SER A 14 -34.82 58.75 25.94
CA SER A 14 -35.77 57.69 26.31
C SER A 14 -35.43 56.33 25.70
N LEU A 15 -34.97 55.43 26.58
CA LEU A 15 -35.03 53.99 26.37
C LEU A 15 -36.47 53.60 26.03
N ASN A 16 -36.69 53.07 24.83
CA ASN A 16 -37.84 52.21 24.57
C ASN A 16 -37.32 50.83 24.14
N ILE A 17 -37.36 49.95 25.13
CA ILE A 17 -37.55 48.51 24.97
C ILE A 17 -38.62 48.29 23.90
N LEU A 18 -38.28 47.70 22.76
CA LEU A 18 -39.29 46.99 21.96
C LEU A 18 -38.67 45.95 21.02
N LYS A 19 -39.13 44.72 21.24
CA LYS A 19 -39.20 43.57 20.31
C LYS A 19 -37.93 42.76 20.04
N LYS A 20 -37.53 42.04 21.09
CA LYS A 20 -37.12 40.61 21.01
C LYS A 20 -38.23 39.78 20.35
N ARG A 21 -38.30 39.76 19.03
CA ARG A 21 -38.99 38.73 18.21
C ARG A 21 -38.66 39.09 16.77
N ASN A 22 -37.56 38.53 16.27
CA ASN A 22 -37.25 38.29 14.85
C ASN A 22 -35.74 38.01 14.62
N PHE A 23 -34.88 38.16 15.63
CA PHE A 23 -33.46 37.81 15.49
C PHE A 23 -33.13 36.32 15.73
N ILE A 24 -34.11 35.51 16.16
CA ILE A 24 -33.92 34.06 16.37
C ILE A 24 -34.24 33.27 15.08
N ALA A 25 -34.91 33.87 14.10
CA ALA A 25 -35.37 33.15 12.90
C ALA A 25 -34.33 33.07 11.75
N LEU A 26 -33.17 33.71 11.86
CA LEU A 26 -32.13 33.68 10.82
C LEU A 26 -30.92 32.79 11.16
N ILE A 27 -30.77 32.37 12.41
CA ILE A 27 -29.72 31.42 12.83
C ILE A 27 -30.24 29.96 12.72
N SER A 28 -31.56 29.75 12.64
CA SER A 28 -32.15 28.40 12.50
C SER A 28 -32.13 27.82 11.09
N TYR A 29 -31.68 28.59 10.07
CA TYR A 29 -31.66 28.14 8.67
C TYR A 29 -30.26 27.78 8.13
N LEU A 30 -29.20 27.92 8.93
CA LEU A 30 -27.82 27.61 8.52
C LEU A 30 -27.23 26.34 9.17
N CYS A 31 -28.04 25.53 9.87
CA CYS A 31 -27.50 24.33 10.52
C CYS A 31 -28.51 23.17 10.59
N PRO A 32 -28.62 22.38 9.50
CA PRO A 32 -28.71 20.94 9.69
C PRO A 32 -27.64 20.18 8.86
N PHE A 33 -26.61 20.85 8.36
CA PHE A 33 -25.50 20.21 7.62
C PHE A 33 -24.24 19.97 8.46
N ALA A 34 -24.34 20.12 9.77
CA ALA A 34 -23.28 19.75 10.67
C ALA A 34 -23.49 18.30 11.13
N LEU A 35 -22.58 17.42 10.67
CA LEU A 35 -22.09 16.24 11.39
C LEU A 35 -22.85 14.90 11.21
N PHE A 36 -22.96 14.43 9.97
CA PHE A 36 -22.69 13.00 9.69
C PHE A 36 -21.25 12.85 9.18
N ILE A 37 -20.29 13.41 9.90
CA ILE A 37 -18.89 13.04 9.68
C ILE A 37 -18.72 11.74 10.44
N SER A 38 -19.01 10.62 9.77
CA SER A 38 -18.62 9.31 10.30
C SER A 38 -17.14 9.37 10.64
N PRO A 39 -16.71 8.96 11.85
CA PRO A 39 -15.30 8.92 12.18
C PRO A 39 -14.61 8.07 11.12
N ALA A 40 -13.68 8.66 10.39
CA ALA A 40 -12.79 7.91 9.53
C ALA A 40 -11.94 7.05 10.46
N THR A 41 -12.25 5.76 10.56
CA THR A 41 -11.34 4.82 11.18
C THR A 41 -10.11 4.77 10.29
N ALA A 42 -9.03 5.37 10.78
CA ALA A 42 -7.71 5.21 10.19
C ALA A 42 -7.34 3.73 10.36
N VAL A 43 -7.67 2.92 9.36
CA VAL A 43 -7.19 1.54 9.29
C VAL A 43 -5.71 1.64 9.01
N THR A 44 -4.90 1.41 10.05
CA THR A 44 -3.46 1.19 9.89
C THR A 44 -3.28 0.09 8.86
N ALA A 45 -2.67 0.41 7.71
CA ALA A 45 -2.50 -0.54 6.63
C ALA A 45 -1.59 -1.68 7.12
N ARG A 46 -2.16 -2.87 7.28
CA ARG A 46 -1.44 -4.07 7.76
C ARG A 46 -0.93 -4.87 6.57
N LEU A 47 0.34 -5.27 6.66
CA LEU A 47 0.99 -6.18 5.71
C LEU A 47 0.62 -7.63 6.04
N GLY A 48 0.06 -8.36 5.06
CA GLY A 48 -0.05 -9.81 5.12
C GLY A 48 1.12 -10.43 4.36
N VAL A 49 1.75 -11.46 4.90
CA VAL A 49 2.85 -12.18 4.24
C VAL A 49 2.47 -13.64 4.07
N VAL A 50 2.46 -14.11 2.83
CA VAL A 50 2.10 -15.49 2.51
C VAL A 50 3.24 -16.43 2.86
N LYS A 51 2.97 -17.38 3.76
CA LYS A 51 3.83 -18.54 4.02
C LYS A 51 3.28 -19.74 3.26
N ALA A 52 4.09 -20.30 2.38
CA ALA A 52 3.75 -21.44 1.53
C ALA A 52 4.82 -22.53 1.68
N GLN A 53 4.59 -23.70 1.07
CA GLN A 53 5.55 -24.79 1.12
C GLN A 53 6.86 -24.40 0.42
N GLU A 54 6.75 -23.67 -0.67
CA GLU A 54 7.84 -23.26 -1.56
C GLU A 54 8.82 -22.28 -0.91
N ASN A 55 8.36 -21.50 0.08
CA ASN A 55 9.18 -20.53 0.80
C ASN A 55 9.48 -20.93 2.26
N ALA A 56 9.07 -22.14 2.67
CA ALA A 56 9.22 -22.60 4.05
C ALA A 56 10.68 -22.73 4.46
N ALA A 57 11.55 -23.18 3.56
CA ALA A 57 12.98 -23.35 3.82
C ALA A 57 13.71 -22.01 4.04
N GLN A 58 13.23 -20.94 3.41
CA GLN A 58 13.79 -19.59 3.50
C GLN A 58 13.05 -18.73 4.54
N TRP A 59 12.09 -19.30 5.28
CA TRP A 59 11.18 -18.52 6.11
C TRP A 59 11.89 -17.72 7.22
N GLN A 60 12.96 -18.26 7.78
CA GLN A 60 13.78 -17.55 8.77
C GLN A 60 14.42 -16.28 8.17
N GLU A 61 14.91 -16.39 6.95
CA GLU A 61 15.58 -15.30 6.22
C GLU A 61 14.59 -14.24 5.73
N ILE A 62 13.40 -14.66 5.30
CA ILE A 62 12.24 -13.80 5.05
C ILE A 62 11.87 -13.02 6.32
N THR A 63 11.76 -13.71 7.46
CA THR A 63 11.39 -13.10 8.74
C THR A 63 12.39 -12.03 9.19
N LYS A 64 13.69 -12.30 9.09
CA LYS A 64 14.74 -11.31 9.44
C LYS A 64 14.62 -10.04 8.61
N ARG A 65 14.40 -10.16 7.29
CA ARG A 65 14.24 -9.01 6.39
C ARG A 65 12.94 -8.25 6.65
N LEU A 66 11.83 -8.95 6.96
CA LEU A 66 10.58 -8.30 7.37
C LEU A 66 10.78 -7.50 8.67
N GLN A 67 11.42 -8.09 9.67
CA GLN A 67 11.72 -7.40 10.93
C GLN A 67 12.60 -6.16 10.70
N ALA A 68 13.54 -6.21 9.76
CA ALA A 68 14.39 -5.07 9.41
C ALA A 68 13.61 -3.88 8.82
N THR A 69 12.44 -4.11 8.21
CA THR A 69 11.56 -3.02 7.72
C THR A 69 10.90 -2.24 8.85
N GLY A 70 10.73 -2.85 10.03
CA GLY A 70 9.98 -2.27 11.15
C GLY A 70 8.48 -2.08 10.90
N VAL A 71 7.90 -2.82 9.95
CA VAL A 71 6.45 -2.82 9.66
C VAL A 71 5.77 -3.97 10.39
N ASP A 72 4.59 -3.71 10.96
CA ASP A 72 3.76 -4.77 11.54
C ASP A 72 3.14 -5.62 10.43
N TYR A 73 3.24 -6.94 10.58
CA TYR A 73 2.73 -7.89 9.62
C TYR A 73 2.02 -9.07 10.30
N CYS A 74 1.18 -9.75 9.53
CA CYS A 74 0.63 -11.05 9.90
C CYS A 74 0.99 -12.10 8.86
N ILE A 75 0.99 -13.37 9.29
CA ILE A 75 1.22 -14.50 8.41
C ILE A 75 -0.11 -14.94 7.81
N VAL A 76 -0.17 -15.04 6.48
CA VAL A 76 -1.21 -15.74 5.74
C VAL A 76 -0.68 -17.13 5.42
N ASP A 77 -1.20 -18.16 6.09
CA ASP A 77 -0.89 -19.55 5.78
C ASP A 77 -1.57 -19.95 4.46
N ALA A 78 -0.77 -20.19 3.41
CA ALA A 78 -1.29 -20.52 2.08
C ALA A 78 -2.18 -21.76 2.08
N SER A 79 -1.93 -22.73 2.98
CA SER A 79 -2.73 -23.96 3.07
C SER A 79 -4.17 -23.72 3.58
N LYS A 80 -4.37 -22.60 4.28
CA LYS A 80 -5.64 -22.17 4.88
C LYS A 80 -6.34 -21.07 4.10
N TRP A 81 -5.63 -20.42 3.17
CA TRP A 81 -6.21 -19.40 2.30
C TRP A 81 -7.10 -20.04 1.24
N ARG A 82 -8.42 -19.87 1.38
CA ARG A 82 -9.46 -20.45 0.51
C ARG A 82 -10.39 -19.42 -0.10
N ASN A 83 -10.57 -18.28 0.54
CA ASN A 83 -11.44 -17.21 0.07
C ASN A 83 -10.86 -15.83 0.46
N GLU A 84 -11.51 -14.76 0.02
CA GLU A 84 -11.03 -13.39 0.25
C GLU A 84 -11.09 -12.99 1.72
N THR A 85 -11.99 -13.55 2.52
CA THR A 85 -12.12 -13.22 3.95
C THR A 85 -10.92 -13.72 4.76
N ASP A 86 -10.15 -14.67 4.19
CA ASP A 86 -8.86 -15.09 4.73
C ASP A 86 -7.74 -14.02 4.52
N LEU A 87 -8.07 -12.87 3.93
CA LEU A 87 -7.22 -11.68 3.85
C LEU A 87 -7.83 -10.51 4.66
N GLY A 88 -8.70 -10.81 5.62
CA GLY A 88 -9.34 -9.86 6.53
C GLY A 88 -8.34 -8.96 7.26
N GLY A 89 -8.58 -7.66 7.24
CA GLY A 89 -7.68 -6.65 7.81
C GLY A 89 -6.35 -6.46 7.07
N VAL A 90 -6.06 -7.19 5.99
CA VAL A 90 -4.86 -7.01 5.17
C VAL A 90 -5.11 -5.97 4.08
N ARG A 91 -4.22 -4.98 3.98
CA ARG A 91 -4.24 -3.95 2.92
C ARG A 91 -3.26 -4.26 1.79
N VAL A 92 -2.08 -4.74 2.17
CA VAL A 92 -1.02 -5.11 1.25
C VAL A 92 -0.67 -6.57 1.49
N LEU A 93 -0.64 -7.38 0.45
CA LEU A 93 -0.29 -8.80 0.51
C LEU A 93 1.06 -9.01 -0.18
N LEU A 94 2.03 -9.53 0.54
CA LEU A 94 3.32 -9.97 0.01
C LEU A 94 3.27 -11.48 -0.28
N LEU A 95 3.60 -11.86 -1.51
CA LEU A 95 3.78 -13.25 -1.94
C LEU A 95 5.27 -13.49 -2.22
N PRO A 96 6.05 -13.88 -1.20
CA PRO A 96 7.46 -14.13 -1.39
C PRO A 96 7.67 -15.51 -2.00
N ASN A 97 8.01 -15.55 -3.30
CA ASN A 97 8.42 -16.76 -4.01
C ASN A 97 7.40 -17.90 -3.96
N VAL A 98 6.12 -17.57 -4.18
CA VAL A 98 5.00 -18.54 -4.15
C VAL A 98 4.81 -19.11 -5.55
N ASP A 99 5.54 -20.18 -5.89
CA ASP A 99 5.62 -20.66 -7.27
C ASP A 99 4.25 -21.09 -7.84
N SER A 100 3.31 -21.53 -7.01
CA SER A 100 1.98 -21.96 -7.44
C SER A 100 0.84 -21.40 -6.58
N LEU A 101 -0.26 -20.99 -7.23
CA LEU A 101 -1.55 -20.74 -6.58
C LEU A 101 -2.61 -21.64 -7.22
N ASP A 102 -3.57 -22.08 -6.43
CA ASP A 102 -4.75 -22.78 -6.93
C ASP A 102 -5.85 -21.79 -7.38
N TRP A 103 -6.92 -22.33 -7.96
CA TRP A 103 -8.07 -21.55 -8.41
C TRP A 103 -8.77 -20.78 -7.30
N ALA A 104 -8.89 -21.36 -6.11
CA ALA A 104 -9.58 -20.74 -4.99
C ALA A 104 -8.78 -19.53 -4.48
N GLN A 105 -7.46 -19.68 -4.35
CA GLN A 105 -6.55 -18.60 -3.97
C GLN A 105 -6.50 -17.48 -5.01
N ALA A 106 -6.43 -17.81 -6.31
CA ALA A 106 -6.42 -16.80 -7.37
C ALA A 106 -7.75 -16.02 -7.44
N SER A 107 -8.88 -16.72 -7.28
CA SER A 107 -10.21 -16.09 -7.20
C SER A 107 -10.35 -15.20 -5.96
N ALA A 108 -9.93 -15.70 -4.79
CA ALA A 108 -9.90 -14.94 -3.55
C ALA A 108 -9.06 -13.66 -3.69
N LEU A 109 -7.89 -13.77 -4.33
CA LEU A 109 -7.00 -12.65 -4.59
C LEU A 109 -7.66 -11.60 -5.49
N GLU A 110 -8.32 -12.03 -6.57
CA GLU A 110 -9.04 -11.13 -7.48
C GLU A 110 -10.14 -10.36 -6.75
N VAL A 111 -10.99 -11.04 -5.98
CA VAL A 111 -12.08 -10.41 -5.22
C VAL A 111 -11.54 -9.44 -4.18
N TRP A 112 -10.46 -9.81 -3.47
CA TRP A 112 -9.81 -8.93 -2.50
C TRP A 112 -9.17 -7.70 -3.16
N MET A 113 -8.47 -7.87 -4.28
CA MET A 113 -7.87 -6.76 -5.04
C MET A 113 -8.95 -5.83 -5.62
N ALA A 114 -10.10 -6.36 -6.04
CA ALA A 114 -11.24 -5.57 -6.49
C ALA A 114 -11.81 -4.65 -5.39
N ARG A 115 -11.63 -5.01 -4.11
CA ARG A 115 -12.01 -4.20 -2.94
C ARG A 115 -10.92 -3.21 -2.51
N GLY A 116 -9.83 -3.08 -3.27
CA GLY A 116 -8.74 -2.15 -2.97
C GLY A 116 -7.51 -2.80 -2.35
N GLY A 117 -7.45 -4.14 -2.25
CA GLY A 117 -6.21 -4.84 -1.92
C GLY A 117 -5.09 -4.51 -2.90
N ARG A 118 -3.84 -4.54 -2.40
CA ARG A 118 -2.62 -4.28 -3.16
C ARG A 118 -1.62 -5.40 -3.00
N VAL A 119 -1.04 -5.88 -4.09
CA VAL A 119 -0.15 -7.04 -4.06
C VAL A 119 1.30 -6.66 -4.33
N ILE A 120 2.22 -7.30 -3.61
CA ILE A 120 3.66 -7.30 -3.86
C ILE A 120 4.05 -8.76 -4.10
N VAL A 121 4.65 -9.03 -5.25
CA VAL A 121 4.98 -10.37 -5.72
C VAL A 121 6.47 -10.45 -5.98
N THR A 122 7.13 -11.55 -5.58
CA THR A 122 8.57 -11.73 -5.81
C THR A 122 8.87 -13.08 -6.44
N GLY A 123 10.01 -13.20 -7.12
CA GLY A 123 10.46 -14.45 -7.70
C GLY A 123 9.50 -14.97 -8.78
N PRO A 124 9.58 -16.25 -9.17
CA PRO A 124 8.71 -16.83 -10.20
C PRO A 124 7.30 -17.15 -9.68
N THR A 125 6.70 -16.24 -8.89
CA THR A 125 5.41 -16.46 -8.25
C THR A 125 4.31 -16.70 -9.29
N GLY A 126 3.53 -17.75 -9.05
CA GLY A 126 2.45 -18.21 -9.91
C GLY A 126 2.90 -18.96 -11.16
N ASN A 127 4.20 -19.05 -11.47
CA ASN A 127 4.69 -19.62 -12.73
C ASN A 127 4.41 -21.13 -12.87
N LEU A 128 4.25 -21.85 -11.76
CA LEU A 128 3.89 -23.28 -11.72
C LEU A 128 2.39 -23.54 -11.53
N SER A 129 1.55 -22.48 -11.49
CA SER A 129 0.09 -22.64 -11.41
C SER A 129 -0.48 -23.26 -12.69
N LEU A 130 -1.73 -23.73 -12.66
CA LEU A 130 -2.44 -24.20 -13.85
C LEU A 130 -2.54 -23.10 -14.94
N PRO A 131 -2.58 -23.44 -16.24
CA PRO A 131 -2.50 -22.45 -17.33
C PRO A 131 -3.49 -21.29 -17.21
N GLU A 132 -4.73 -21.57 -16.86
CA GLU A 132 -5.78 -20.57 -16.73
C GLU A 132 -5.58 -19.72 -15.47
N VAL A 133 -5.13 -20.31 -14.37
CA VAL A 133 -4.71 -19.57 -13.16
C VAL A 133 -3.55 -18.64 -13.49
N ARG A 134 -2.53 -19.10 -14.25
CA ARG A 134 -1.43 -18.23 -14.70
C ARG A 134 -1.93 -17.05 -15.53
N LYS A 135 -2.91 -17.27 -16.41
CA LYS A 135 -3.53 -16.21 -17.20
C LYS A 135 -4.23 -15.17 -16.29
N GLN A 136 -4.96 -15.64 -15.27
CA GLN A 136 -5.59 -14.76 -14.28
C GLN A 136 -4.54 -13.97 -13.48
N LEU A 137 -3.52 -14.65 -12.93
CA LEU A 137 -2.45 -14.01 -12.16
C LEU A 137 -1.67 -12.99 -13.00
N ARG A 138 -1.37 -13.28 -14.26
CA ARG A 138 -0.79 -12.32 -15.22
C ARG A 138 -1.61 -11.04 -15.35
N SER A 139 -2.93 -11.17 -15.37
CA SER A 139 -3.84 -10.03 -15.38
C SER A 139 -3.82 -9.30 -14.03
N LEU A 140 -3.87 -10.00 -12.90
CA LEU A 140 -3.85 -9.37 -11.57
C LEU A 140 -2.54 -8.63 -11.29
N PHE A 141 -1.41 -9.25 -11.60
CA PHE A 141 -0.07 -8.72 -11.31
C PHE A 141 0.39 -7.67 -12.31
N GLY A 142 -0.20 -7.62 -13.51
CA GLY A 142 0.25 -6.71 -14.58
C GLY A 142 1.61 -7.11 -15.18
N ALA A 143 2.19 -8.23 -14.75
CA ALA A 143 3.44 -8.78 -15.26
C ALA A 143 3.52 -10.28 -14.94
N TYR A 144 4.49 -10.96 -15.55
CA TYR A 144 4.88 -12.32 -15.15
C TYR A 144 6.38 -12.57 -15.33
N TRP A 145 6.87 -13.58 -14.63
CA TRP A 145 8.21 -14.11 -14.79
C TRP A 145 8.37 -14.77 -16.17
N GLY A 146 9.15 -14.14 -17.05
CA GLY A 146 9.42 -14.67 -18.39
C GLY A 146 10.50 -15.74 -18.35
N PHE A 147 11.71 -15.36 -17.95
CA PHE A 147 12.90 -16.22 -17.97
C PHE A 147 13.85 -15.87 -16.83
N SER A 148 14.53 -16.88 -16.29
CA SER A 148 15.53 -16.71 -15.24
C SER A 148 16.88 -16.38 -15.85
N ASN A 149 17.61 -15.48 -15.19
CA ASN A 149 19.00 -15.17 -15.51
C ASN A 149 19.89 -16.32 -14.99
N SER A 150 20.81 -16.80 -15.82
CA SER A 150 21.71 -17.90 -15.45
C SER A 150 22.89 -17.46 -14.58
N PHE A 151 23.14 -16.15 -14.48
CA PHE A 151 24.22 -15.54 -13.72
C PHE A 151 23.73 -14.22 -13.10
N PRO A 152 24.41 -13.69 -12.07
CA PRO A 152 24.11 -12.37 -11.54
C PRO A 152 24.22 -11.30 -12.62
N ILE A 153 23.21 -10.44 -12.74
CA ILE A 153 23.20 -9.31 -13.67
C ILE A 153 22.98 -8.04 -12.87
N ALA A 154 23.69 -6.97 -13.24
CA ALA A 154 23.51 -5.67 -12.64
C ALA A 154 22.07 -5.16 -12.85
N LEU A 155 21.49 -4.63 -11.78
CA LEU A 155 20.20 -3.96 -11.80
C LEU A 155 20.41 -2.44 -11.86
N GLU A 156 19.58 -1.74 -12.62
CA GLU A 156 19.55 -0.28 -12.72
C GLU A 156 18.12 0.22 -12.47
N VAL A 157 17.96 1.16 -11.54
CA VAL A 157 16.70 1.89 -11.34
C VAL A 157 16.52 2.89 -12.47
N VAL A 158 15.38 2.81 -13.17
CA VAL A 158 15.07 3.70 -14.30
C VAL A 158 14.22 4.91 -13.91
N GLY A 159 13.87 5.03 -12.63
CA GLY A 159 13.08 6.13 -12.08
C GLY A 159 11.58 5.85 -12.08
N GLY A 160 10.79 6.86 -11.70
CA GLY A 160 9.33 6.76 -11.55
C GLY A 160 8.87 6.83 -10.10
N GLN A 161 7.67 6.31 -9.83
CA GLN A 161 7.03 6.40 -8.51
C GLN A 161 7.43 5.28 -7.53
N LEU A 162 8.30 4.35 -7.94
CA LEU A 162 8.77 3.23 -7.13
C LEU A 162 10.30 3.21 -7.14
N VAL A 163 10.91 3.89 -6.18
CA VAL A 163 12.37 4.05 -6.09
C VAL A 163 12.83 3.76 -4.65
N PRO A 164 13.78 2.83 -4.43
CA PRO A 164 14.41 2.64 -3.12
C PRO A 164 15.09 3.92 -2.63
N THR A 165 14.98 4.19 -1.33
CA THR A 165 15.61 5.39 -0.74
C THR A 165 17.09 5.17 -0.43
N GLN A 166 17.51 3.93 -0.20
CA GLN A 166 18.89 3.57 0.08
C GLN A 166 19.70 3.44 -1.23
N PRO A 167 20.83 4.16 -1.39
CA PRO A 167 21.66 4.08 -2.61
C PRO A 167 22.14 2.66 -2.93
N GLN A 168 22.43 1.86 -1.90
CA GLN A 168 22.88 0.47 -2.03
C GLN A 168 21.85 -0.46 -2.69
N ALA A 169 20.59 -0.04 -2.77
CA ALA A 169 19.50 -0.77 -3.41
C ALA A 169 19.15 -0.26 -4.81
N MET A 170 19.81 0.82 -5.26
CA MET A 170 19.60 1.39 -6.59
C MET A 170 20.39 0.67 -7.68
N SER A 171 21.43 -0.07 -7.28
CA SER A 171 22.25 -0.90 -8.18
C SER A 171 22.84 -2.09 -7.43
N GLY A 172 22.90 -3.25 -8.09
CA GLY A 172 23.57 -4.43 -7.55
C GLY A 172 23.55 -5.60 -8.52
N ASP A 173 24.46 -6.54 -8.34
CA ASP A 173 24.50 -7.79 -9.10
C ASP A 173 23.70 -8.85 -8.35
N LEU A 174 22.63 -9.35 -8.98
CA LEU A 174 21.81 -10.40 -8.38
C LEU A 174 21.29 -11.40 -9.40
N VAL A 175 21.01 -12.61 -8.92
CA VAL A 175 20.35 -13.65 -9.72
C VAL A 175 18.85 -13.39 -9.70
N GLY A 176 18.30 -13.04 -10.85
CA GLY A 176 16.88 -12.73 -11.00
C GLY A 176 16.29 -13.34 -12.26
N GLY A 177 15.23 -12.72 -12.75
CA GLY A 177 14.61 -13.06 -14.02
C GLY A 177 13.90 -11.86 -14.61
N THR A 178 13.71 -11.93 -15.91
CA THR A 178 13.03 -10.89 -16.68
C THR A 178 11.53 -10.95 -16.44
N LEU A 179 10.95 -9.78 -16.20
CA LEU A 179 9.52 -9.60 -16.10
C LEU A 179 8.96 -9.12 -17.44
N ILE A 180 7.84 -9.69 -17.85
CA ILE A 180 7.11 -9.30 -19.06
C ILE A 180 5.82 -8.58 -18.61
N PRO A 181 5.72 -7.26 -18.82
CA PRO A 181 4.50 -6.50 -18.56
C PRO A 181 3.32 -7.03 -19.40
N THR A 182 2.12 -7.01 -18.83
CA THR A 182 0.90 -7.53 -19.48
C THR A 182 -0.17 -6.46 -19.70
N LYS A 183 0.03 -5.24 -19.20
CA LYS A 183 -0.92 -4.12 -19.31
C LYS A 183 -0.23 -2.85 -19.78
N ALA A 184 -1.03 -1.94 -20.32
CA ALA A 184 -0.56 -0.63 -20.74
C ALA A 184 -0.13 0.28 -19.56
N ASP A 185 -0.66 0.04 -18.35
CA ASP A 185 -0.30 0.75 -17.11
C ASP A 185 0.77 0.04 -16.27
N SER A 186 1.41 -1.00 -16.85
CA SER A 186 2.52 -1.70 -16.20
C SER A 186 3.85 -1.06 -16.60
N GLU A 187 4.49 -0.40 -15.65
CA GLU A 187 5.73 0.35 -15.85
C GLU A 187 6.92 -0.34 -15.18
N ALA A 188 8.10 -0.22 -15.78
CA ALA A 188 9.34 -0.71 -15.18
C ALA A 188 9.87 0.33 -14.16
N ALA A 189 10.15 -0.11 -12.93
CA ALA A 189 10.88 0.67 -11.93
C ALA A 189 12.39 0.40 -11.96
N ALA A 190 12.77 -0.80 -12.37
CA ALA A 190 14.14 -1.19 -12.58
C ALA A 190 14.26 -2.18 -13.73
N ILE A 191 15.44 -2.22 -14.32
CA ILE A 191 15.80 -3.08 -15.45
C ILE A 191 17.07 -3.85 -15.15
N TRP A 192 17.26 -4.96 -15.86
CA TRP A 192 18.54 -5.64 -15.95
C TRP A 192 19.43 -4.89 -16.95
N VAL A 193 20.69 -4.62 -16.59
CA VAL A 193 21.69 -3.96 -17.45
C VAL A 193 22.20 -4.98 -18.48
N THR A 194 21.34 -5.25 -19.46
CA THR A 194 21.63 -6.05 -20.65
C THR A 194 21.47 -5.18 -21.90
N GLU A 195 21.88 -5.69 -23.07
CA GLU A 195 21.67 -4.99 -24.35
C GLU A 195 20.19 -4.65 -24.60
N GLU A 196 19.29 -5.57 -24.22
CA GLU A 196 17.84 -5.42 -24.38
C GLU A 196 17.16 -4.61 -23.26
N ARG A 197 17.88 -4.24 -22.19
CA ARG A 197 17.38 -3.45 -21.04
C ARG A 197 16.03 -3.94 -20.51
N VAL A 198 15.96 -5.24 -20.23
CA VAL A 198 14.71 -5.93 -19.91
C VAL A 198 14.23 -5.67 -18.46
N PRO A 199 12.90 -5.62 -18.20
CA PRO A 199 12.38 -5.25 -16.87
C PRO A 199 12.77 -6.23 -15.75
N ALA A 200 13.21 -5.68 -14.62
CA ALA A 200 13.54 -6.40 -13.39
C ALA A 200 12.52 -6.14 -12.28
N VAL A 201 11.92 -4.95 -12.24
CA VAL A 201 10.80 -4.62 -11.35
C VAL A 201 9.73 -3.95 -12.17
N VAL A 202 8.50 -4.46 -12.11
CA VAL A 202 7.34 -3.90 -12.81
C VAL A 202 6.28 -3.54 -11.78
N PHE A 203 5.64 -2.38 -11.94
CA PHE A 203 4.56 -1.96 -11.07
C PHE A 203 3.37 -1.42 -11.87
N SER A 204 2.20 -1.45 -11.23
CA SER A 204 0.96 -0.84 -11.68
C SER A 204 0.31 -0.12 -10.50
N ASN A 205 -0.95 0.29 -10.65
CA ASN A 205 -1.73 0.87 -9.55
C ASN A 205 -2.06 -0.14 -8.43
N ARG A 206 -2.07 -1.45 -8.73
CA ARG A 206 -2.54 -2.49 -7.80
C ARG A 206 -1.52 -3.57 -7.48
N ALA A 207 -0.45 -3.67 -8.24
CA ALA A 207 0.55 -4.72 -8.10
C ALA A 207 1.97 -4.17 -8.28
N ILE A 208 2.90 -4.74 -7.52
CA ILE A 208 4.35 -4.62 -7.73
C ILE A 208 4.90 -6.02 -7.90
N TYR A 209 5.69 -6.24 -8.94
CA TYR A 209 6.37 -7.50 -9.23
C TYR A 209 7.87 -7.27 -9.19
N ILE A 210 8.56 -7.98 -8.30
CA ILE A 210 10.00 -7.96 -8.07
C ILE A 210 10.63 -9.20 -8.71
N GLY A 211 11.54 -9.01 -9.66
CA GLY A 211 12.12 -10.03 -10.53
C GLY A 211 13.26 -10.84 -9.92
N TRP A 212 13.31 -11.01 -8.59
CA TRP A 212 14.26 -11.91 -7.95
C TRP A 212 13.63 -12.64 -6.78
N ARG A 213 14.28 -13.71 -6.33
CA ARG A 213 13.82 -14.47 -5.17
C ARG A 213 14.13 -13.73 -3.87
N TRP A 214 13.23 -12.83 -3.49
CA TRP A 214 13.34 -12.03 -2.26
C TRP A 214 13.42 -12.92 -1.02
N GLY A 215 14.27 -12.58 -0.06
CA GLY A 215 14.38 -13.37 1.17
C GLY A 215 15.24 -14.62 1.08
N MET A 216 15.94 -14.83 -0.04
CA MET A 216 16.84 -15.96 -0.25
C MET A 216 18.30 -15.53 -0.09
N GLU A 217 19.08 -16.28 0.68
CA GLU A 217 20.53 -16.07 0.77
C GLU A 217 21.20 -16.31 -0.59
N GLY A 218 22.26 -15.53 -0.87
CA GLY A 218 23.00 -15.62 -2.12
C GLY A 218 22.31 -15.01 -3.35
N VAL A 219 21.05 -14.59 -3.23
CA VAL A 219 20.31 -13.88 -4.31
C VAL A 219 20.52 -12.37 -4.20
N ALA A 220 20.12 -11.78 -3.09
CA ALA A 220 20.28 -10.36 -2.80
C ALA A 220 20.70 -10.15 -1.34
N THR A 221 21.37 -9.03 -1.06
CA THR A 221 21.73 -8.69 0.31
C THR A 221 20.48 -8.34 1.13
N PRO A 222 20.47 -8.56 2.46
CA PRO A 222 19.33 -8.19 3.29
C PRO A 222 18.96 -6.71 3.19
N ALA A 223 19.95 -5.81 3.08
CA ALA A 223 19.72 -4.38 2.92
C ALA A 223 19.05 -4.04 1.59
N PHE A 224 19.46 -4.70 0.50
CA PHE A 224 18.85 -4.55 -0.82
C PHE A 224 17.37 -4.97 -0.81
N ASP A 225 17.09 -6.18 -0.29
CA ASP A 225 15.74 -6.71 -0.17
C ASP A 225 14.84 -5.81 0.70
N THR A 226 15.36 -5.33 1.83
CA THR A 226 14.62 -4.46 2.75
C THR A 226 14.28 -3.14 2.10
N ALA A 227 15.23 -2.51 1.40
CA ALA A 227 15.05 -1.23 0.71
C ALA A 227 13.98 -1.29 -0.39
N TRP A 228 13.97 -2.37 -1.19
CA TRP A 228 12.94 -2.58 -2.21
C TRP A 228 11.56 -2.84 -1.62
N LEU A 229 11.49 -3.60 -0.52
CA LEU A 229 10.23 -3.80 0.18
C LEU A 229 9.72 -2.49 0.80
N GLU A 230 10.58 -1.69 1.41
CA GLU A 230 10.22 -0.38 1.95
C GLU A 230 9.71 0.58 0.87
N ALA A 231 10.35 0.61 -0.31
CA ALA A 231 9.85 1.38 -1.44
C ALA A 231 8.45 0.94 -1.87
N ALA A 232 8.24 -0.38 -1.97
CA ALA A 232 6.96 -0.98 -2.35
C ALA A 232 5.85 -0.69 -1.33
N LEU A 233 6.16 -0.80 -0.04
CA LEU A 233 5.25 -0.49 1.06
C LEU A 233 4.95 1.01 1.13
N GLY A 234 5.96 1.86 0.95
CA GLY A 234 5.81 3.32 0.89
C GLY A 234 4.87 3.77 -0.22
N ARG A 235 4.95 3.15 -1.41
CA ARG A 235 4.01 3.39 -2.51
C ARG A 235 2.55 3.16 -2.11
N TYR A 236 2.29 2.18 -1.25
CA TYR A 236 0.95 1.85 -0.76
C TYR A 236 0.61 2.52 0.59
N GLY A 237 1.43 3.46 1.07
CA GLY A 237 1.20 4.19 2.31
C GLY A 237 1.34 3.33 3.58
N VAL A 238 2.02 2.18 3.49
CA VAL A 238 2.36 1.36 4.67
C VAL A 238 3.66 1.90 5.26
N THR A 239 3.56 2.49 6.46
CA THR A 239 4.68 3.11 7.16
C THR A 239 5.18 2.24 8.31
N ARG A 240 6.45 2.41 8.70
CA ARG A 240 7.01 1.80 9.91
C ARG A 240 6.17 2.17 11.13
N GLN A 241 6.00 1.23 12.06
CA GLN A 241 5.43 1.55 13.37
C GLN A 241 6.51 2.12 14.29
N SER A 242 6.13 3.05 15.17
CA SER A 242 7.02 3.54 16.22
C SER A 242 7.47 2.38 17.13
N ASN A 243 8.79 2.24 17.32
CA ASN A 243 9.53 1.13 17.94
C ASN A 243 9.02 0.55 19.29
N LEU A 244 8.05 1.19 19.95
CA LEU A 244 7.52 0.77 21.26
C LEU A 244 6.56 -0.43 21.17
N SER A 245 5.92 -0.69 20.02
CA SER A 245 4.98 -1.82 19.86
C SER A 245 5.65 -3.13 19.45
N MET A 246 6.77 -3.09 18.72
CA MET A 246 7.43 -4.29 18.17
C MET A 246 8.27 -5.05 19.20
N LEU A 247 8.83 -4.39 20.22
CA LEU A 247 9.63 -5.05 21.26
C LEU A 247 8.83 -6.05 22.13
N LYS A 248 7.50 -6.08 21.98
CA LYS A 248 6.60 -6.89 22.83
C LYS A 248 6.11 -8.19 22.17
N ARG A 249 6.42 -8.45 20.89
CA ARG A 249 5.89 -9.62 20.17
C ARG A 249 7.02 -10.49 19.63
N SER A 250 7.17 -11.70 20.18
CA SER A 250 8.22 -12.66 19.80
C SER A 250 7.93 -13.39 18.49
N GLU A 251 6.67 -13.43 18.03
CA GLU A 251 6.26 -14.09 16.79
C GLU A 251 5.09 -13.35 16.12
N PRO A 252 5.11 -13.13 14.80
CA PRO A 252 4.00 -12.50 14.09
C PRO A 252 2.71 -13.33 14.20
N ALA A 253 1.59 -12.66 14.43
CA ALA A 253 0.27 -13.31 14.52
C ALA A 253 -0.18 -13.85 13.16
N GLN A 254 -1.10 -14.82 13.16
CA GLN A 254 -1.80 -15.25 11.96
C GLN A 254 -2.79 -14.16 11.51
N CYS A 255 -3.03 -14.05 10.21
CA CYS A 255 -4.10 -13.20 9.70
C CYS A 255 -5.49 -13.82 10.00
N ASN A 256 -6.53 -12.99 10.10
CA ASN A 256 -7.94 -13.36 10.36
C ASN A 256 -8.31 -13.90 11.73
N GLU A 257 -7.61 -13.54 12.79
CA GLU A 257 -8.12 -13.69 14.17
C GLU A 257 -9.30 -12.72 14.43
N GLY A 258 -10.42 -12.89 13.71
CA GLY A 258 -11.68 -12.15 13.90
C GLY A 258 -11.83 -10.82 13.15
N ASN A 259 -10.91 -10.47 12.23
CA ASN A 259 -10.99 -9.19 11.52
C ASN A 259 -11.83 -9.29 10.24
N PRO A 260 -12.83 -8.40 10.04
CA PRO A 260 -13.60 -8.36 8.80
C PRO A 260 -12.75 -7.90 7.62
N LEU A 261 -13.24 -8.18 6.41
CA LEU A 261 -12.74 -7.54 5.19
C LEU A 261 -12.80 -6.03 5.31
N LEU A 262 -11.79 -5.36 4.77
CA LEU A 262 -11.79 -3.92 4.70
C LEU A 262 -12.87 -3.46 3.70
N PRO A 263 -13.60 -2.37 4.02
CA PRO A 263 -14.58 -1.81 3.09
C PRO A 263 -13.88 -1.38 1.79
N PRO A 264 -14.56 -1.46 0.64
CA PRO A 264 -14.01 -1.01 -0.64
C PRO A 264 -13.47 0.41 -0.52
N GLN A 265 -12.23 0.64 -0.97
CA GLN A 265 -11.73 2.01 -1.05
C GLN A 265 -12.46 2.74 -2.17
N GLN A 266 -13.21 3.79 -1.81
CA GLN A 266 -13.68 4.78 -2.77
C GLN A 266 -12.47 5.58 -3.24
N GLU A 267 -12.17 5.52 -4.54
CA GLU A 267 -11.24 6.44 -5.18
C GLU A 267 -11.72 7.87 -4.86
N ALA A 268 -10.83 8.68 -4.26
CA ALA A 268 -11.18 10.05 -3.94
C ALA A 268 -11.62 10.75 -5.24
N PRO A 269 -12.75 11.49 -5.25
CA PRO A 269 -13.15 12.22 -6.43
C PRO A 269 -12.01 13.15 -6.82
N ILE A 270 -11.49 12.95 -8.03
CA ILE A 270 -10.52 13.85 -8.63
C ILE A 270 -11.23 15.21 -8.68
N LEU A 271 -10.79 16.15 -7.83
CA LEU A 271 -11.14 17.55 -7.97
C LEU A 271 -10.63 17.96 -9.35
N ARG A 272 -11.52 17.95 -10.35
CA ARG A 272 -11.27 18.69 -11.59
C ARG A 272 -11.16 20.13 -11.16
N ASP A 273 -9.94 20.66 -11.19
CA ASP A 273 -9.74 22.09 -11.23
C ASP A 273 -10.60 22.62 -12.38
N ARG A 274 -11.61 23.40 -12.01
CA ARG A 274 -12.40 24.16 -12.98
C ARG A 274 -11.50 25.29 -13.43
N GLU A 275 -10.96 25.16 -14.65
CA GLU A 275 -10.62 26.32 -15.48
C GLU A 275 -11.90 27.06 -15.91
#